data_AF-A0A8J5FQZ7-F1
#
_entry.id   AF-A0A8J5FQZ7-F1
#
_cell.length_a   1.000
_cell.length_b   1.000
_cell.length_c   1.000
_cell.angle_alpha   90.00
_cell.angle_beta   90.00
_cell.angle_gamma   90.00
#
_symmetry.space_group_name_H-M   'P 1'
#
loop_
_entity.id
_entity.type
_entity.pdbx_description
1 polymer ?
#
loop_
_entity_poly.entity_id
_entity_poly.type
_entity_poly.pdbx_seq_one_letter_code
_entity_poly.pdbx_strand_id
1 'polypeptide(L)' 'MTTEKLVANINYACGSGLADCKAIQEDGPCYSTDVIKMASYAMNAYYYGAGHEEFNCYFDSSGLIVQHDPSYDDCIYP' A
#
# COMPACT_ATOMS: atom_id res chain seq x y z
N MET A 1 -3.09 -10.55 11.26
CA MET A 1 -2.77 -10.46 9.81
C MET A 1 -1.45 -11.19 9.59
N THR A 2 -1.36 -12.11 8.63
CA THR A 2 -0.13 -12.89 8.37
C THR A 2 0.75 -12.17 7.35
N THR A 3 2.07 -12.40 7.40
CA THR A 3 3.04 -11.86 6.42
C THR A 3 2.68 -12.27 4.99
N GLU A 4 2.23 -13.51 4.79
CA GLU A 4 1.80 -14.02 3.49
C GLU A 4 0.67 -13.17 2.88
N LYS A 5 -0.32 -12.78 3.69
CA LYS A 5 -1.43 -11.94 3.24
C LYS A 5 -0.96 -10.54 2.85
N LEU A 6 0.00 -9.98 3.58
CA LEU A 6 0.58 -8.68 3.26
C LEU A 6 1.35 -8.69 1.94
N VAL A 7 2.16 -9.73 1.71
CA VAL A 7 2.86 -9.92 0.44
C VAL A 7 1.87 -10.11 -0.71
N ALA A 8 0.78 -10.85 -0.49
CA ALA A 8 -0.29 -10.97 -1.50
C ALA A 8 -0.94 -9.63 -1.83
N ASN A 9 -1.23 -8.79 -0.82
CA ASN A 9 -1.77 -7.44 -1.03
C ASN A 9 -0.81 -6.55 -1.84
N ILE A 10 0.50 -6.59 -1.53
CA ILE A 10 1.53 -5.88 -2.29
C ILE A 10 1.50 -6.33 -3.75
N ASN A 11 1.59 -7.64 -3.99
CA ASN A 11 1.61 -8.20 -5.34
C ASN A 11 0.36 -7.85 -6.14
N TYR A 12 -0.82 -7.89 -5.51
CA TYR A 12 -2.07 -7.51 -6.14
C TYR A 12 -2.09 -6.01 -6.51
N ALA A 13 -1.78 -5.14 -5.54
CA ALA A 13 -1.76 -3.69 -5.76
C ALA A 13 -0.79 -3.31 -6.87
N CYS A 14 0.46 -3.75 -6.79
CA CYS A 14 1.50 -3.43 -7.76
C CYS A 14 1.28 -4.10 -9.12
N GLY A 15 0.71 -5.30 -9.15
CA GLY A 15 0.40 -6.04 -10.37
C GLY A 15 -0.82 -5.51 -11.13
N SER A 16 -1.70 -4.76 -10.47
CA SER A 16 -2.91 -4.19 -11.09
C SER A 16 -2.64 -3.12 -12.15
N GLY A 17 -1.45 -2.50 -12.12
CA GLY A 17 -1.11 -1.33 -12.93
C GLY A 17 -1.73 -0.01 -12.45
N LEU A 18 -2.46 -0.03 -11.33
CA LEU A 18 -3.10 1.15 -10.73
C LEU A 18 -2.30 1.75 -9.57
N ALA A 19 -1.31 1.03 -9.03
CA ALA A 19 -0.46 1.52 -7.93
C ALA A 19 0.97 1.78 -8.42
N ASP A 20 1.55 2.94 -8.08
CA ASP A 20 2.99 3.15 -8.26
C ASP A 20 3.77 2.60 -7.06
N CYS A 21 4.25 1.37 -7.20
CA CYS A 21 5.03 0.68 -6.18
C CYS A 21 6.54 0.94 -6.23
N LYS A 22 7.03 1.90 -7.02
CA LYS A 22 8.47 2.24 -7.05
C LYS A 22 8.99 2.67 -5.69
N ALA A 23 8.17 3.37 -4.91
CA ALA A 23 8.58 3.90 -3.61
C ALA A 23 8.92 2.81 -2.59
N ILE A 24 8.34 1.61 -2.71
CA ILE A 24 8.58 0.48 -1.80
C ILE A 24 9.60 -0.54 -2.34
N GLN A 25 10.17 -0.31 -3.53
CA GLN A 25 11.28 -1.13 -4.02
C GLN A 25 12.57 -0.79 -3.28
N GLU A 26 13.58 -1.65 -3.39
CA GLU A 26 14.92 -1.39 -2.87
C GLU A 26 15.42 -0.01 -3.36
N ASP A 27 16.05 0.75 -2.45
CA ASP A 27 16.45 2.16 -2.62
C ASP A 27 15.30 3.18 -2.78
N GLY A 28 14.04 2.75 -2.67
CA GLY A 28 12.88 3.63 -2.67
C GLY A 28 12.66 4.34 -1.32
N PRO A 29 12.04 5.54 -1.31
CA PRO A 29 11.82 6.33 -0.09
C PRO A 29 10.91 5.65 0.95
N CYS A 30 10.08 4.70 0.53
CA CYS A 30 9.18 3.91 1.38
C CYS A 30 9.66 2.46 1.57
N TYR A 31 10.88 2.13 1.16
CA TYR A 31 11.45 0.81 1.42
C TYR A 31 11.60 0.57 2.93
N SER A 32 11.19 -0.60 3.40
CA SER A 32 11.17 -0.93 4.81
C SER A 32 11.32 -2.44 5.02
N THR A 33 12.03 -2.85 6.07
CA THR A 33 12.09 -4.25 6.51
C THR A 33 10.78 -4.72 7.13
N ASP A 34 9.93 -3.78 7.54
CA ASP A 34 8.55 -4.04 7.97
C ASP A 34 7.62 -4.11 6.75
N VAL A 35 7.16 -5.32 6.45
CA VAL A 35 6.22 -5.63 5.36
C VAL A 35 4.86 -4.95 5.53
N ILE A 36 4.45 -4.62 6.76
CA ILE A 36 3.18 -3.91 7.02
C ILE A 36 3.26 -2.51 6.40
N LYS A 37 4.38 -1.81 6.57
CA LYS A 37 4.59 -0.47 5.99
C LYS A 37 4.55 -0.51 4.46
N MET A 38 5.27 -1.46 3.86
CA MET A 38 5.28 -1.62 2.40
C MET A 38 3.89 -1.97 1.85
N ALA A 39 3.16 -2.86 2.52
CA ALA A 39 1.80 -3.22 2.14
C ALA A 39 0.83 -2.05 2.29
N SER A 40 0.91 -1.32 3.41
CA SER A 40 0.11 -0.13 3.67
C SER A 40 0.29 0.91 2.56
N TYR A 41 1.53 1.18 2.14
CA TYR A 41 1.79 2.08 1.02
C TYR A 41 1.20 1.56 -0.30
N ALA A 42 1.46 0.30 -0.67
CA ALA A 42 0.98 -0.27 -1.92
C ALA A 42 -0.55 -0.28 -2.01
N MET A 43 -1.22 -0.63 -0.90
CA MET A 43 -2.67 -0.64 -0.77
C MET A 43 -3.24 0.77 -0.89
N ASN A 44 -2.59 1.78 -0.31
CA ASN A 44 -2.99 3.18 -0.44
C ASN A 44 -2.82 3.67 -1.89
N ALA A 45 -1.68 3.41 -2.52
CA ALA A 45 -1.44 3.75 -3.92
C ALA A 45 -2.48 3.12 -4.86
N TYR A 46 -2.85 1.86 -4.62
CA TYR A 46 -3.94 1.20 -5.35
C TYR A 46 -5.29 1.88 -5.10
N TYR A 47 -5.64 2.15 -3.85
CA TYR A 47 -6.88 2.83 -3.49
C TYR A 47 -7.03 4.15 -4.25
N TYR A 48 -5.95 4.92 -4.35
CA TYR A 48 -5.92 6.16 -5.13
C TYR A 48 -6.06 5.91 -6.64
N GLY A 49 -5.25 5.03 -7.22
CA GLY A 49 -5.33 4.73 -8.65
C GLY A 49 -6.64 4.07 -9.11
N ALA A 50 -7.33 3.35 -8.22
CA ALA A 50 -8.57 2.65 -8.50
C ALA A 50 -9.84 3.50 -8.30
N GLY A 51 -9.69 4.79 -7.95
CA GLY A 51 -10.82 5.73 -7.85
C GLY A 51 -11.37 5.95 -6.44
N HIS A 52 -10.65 5.57 -5.38
CA HIS A 52 -10.89 5.98 -3.99
C HIS A 52 -12.24 5.53 -3.39
N GLU A 53 -12.91 4.57 -4.01
CA GLU A 53 -14.13 3.97 -3.46
C GLU A 53 -13.81 3.05 -2.28
N GLU A 54 -14.70 2.98 -1.29
CA GLU A 54 -14.49 2.18 -0.08
C GLU A 54 -14.11 0.71 -0.37
N PHE A 55 -14.71 0.13 -1.41
CA PHE A 55 -14.43 -1.26 -1.80
C PHE A 55 -13.01 -1.48 -2.32
N ASN A 56 -12.33 -0.45 -2.82
CA ASN A 56 -10.93 -0.54 -3.25
C ASN A 56 -9.97 -0.69 -2.07
N CYS A 57 -10.41 -0.34 -0.85
CA CYS A 57 -9.64 -0.53 0.38
C CYS A 57 -9.93 -1.89 1.06
N TYR A 58 -10.78 -2.75 0.49
CA TYR A 58 -11.22 -3.96 1.18
C TYR A 58 -10.07 -4.92 1.49
N PHE A 59 -9.25 -5.30 0.50
CA PHE A 59 -8.11 -6.23 0.63
C PHE A 59 -8.41 -7.42 1.55
N ASP A 60 -9.53 -8.10 1.35
CA ASP A 60 -10.00 -9.19 2.21
C ASP A 60 -10.13 -8.77 3.70
N SER A 61 -10.81 -7.65 3.92
CA SER A 61 -11.02 -7.00 5.22
C SER A 61 -9.72 -6.62 5.97
N SER A 62 -8.62 -6.41 5.25
CA SER A 62 -7.33 -6.06 5.86
C SER A 62 -6.91 -4.61 5.65
N GLY A 63 -7.57 -3.87 4.76
CA GLY A 63 -7.38 -2.44 4.62
C GLY A 63 -8.27 -1.63 5.57
N LEU A 64 -7.82 -0.42 5.87
CA LEU A 64 -8.55 0.58 6.66
C LEU A 64 -8.31 1.94 6.03
N ILE A 65 -9.38 2.69 5.78
CA ILE A 65 -9.29 4.09 5.38
C ILE A 65 -9.00 4.93 6.62
N VAL A 66 -7.89 5.66 6.60
CA VAL A 66 -7.47 6.54 7.69
C VAL A 66 -7.78 7.99 7.34
N GLN A 67 -8.12 8.80 8.35
CA GLN A 67 -8.38 10.24 8.17
C GLN A 67 -7.11 11.09 8.26
N HIS A 68 -6.05 10.53 8.84
CA HIS A 68 -4.77 11.21 9.00
C HIS A 68 -3.75 10.63 8.02
N ASP A 69 -2.99 11.53 7.40
CA ASP A 69 -1.89 11.18 6.51
C ASP A 69 -0.87 10.29 7.23
N PRO A 70 -0.66 9.03 6.78
CA PRO A 70 0.29 8.11 7.39
C PRO A 70 1.74 8.33 6.90
N SER A 71 2.01 9.34 6.08
CA SER A 71 3.35 9.69 5.60
C SER A 71 4.34 9.93 6.74
N TYR A 72 5.60 9.54 6.52
CA TYR A 72 6.68 9.68 7.51
C TYR A 72 8.03 9.84 6.81
N ASP A 73 8.94 10.60 7.42
CA ASP A 73 10.27 10.90 6.86
C ASP A 73 10.18 11.33 5.37
N ASP A 74 10.82 10.59 4.48
CA ASP A 74 10.77 10.80 3.02
C ASP A 74 9.69 9.95 2.33
N CYS A 75 9.00 9.07 3.07
CA CYS A 75 7.93 8.22 2.55
C CYS A 75 6.58 8.96 2.54
N ILE A 76 6.20 9.47 1.36
CA ILE A 76 4.96 10.20 1.15
C ILE A 76 3.91 9.27 0.53
N TYR A 77 2.82 9.03 1.26
CA TYR A 77 1.68 8.26 0.78
C TYR A 77 0.88 9.08 -0.24
N PRO A 78 0.49 8.49 -1.37
CA PRO A 78 -0.34 9.17 -2.38
C PRO A 78 -1.77 9.48 -1.90
#